data_AF-A0A837RKJ7-F1
#
_entry.id   AF-A0A837RKJ7-F1
#
_cell.length_a   1.000
_cell.length_b   1.000
_cell.length_c   1.000
_cell.angle_alpha   90.00
_cell.angle_beta   90.00
_cell.angle_gamma   90.00
#
_symmetry.space_group_name_H-M   'P 1'
#
loop_
_entity.id
_entity.type
_entity.pdbx_description
1 polymer ?
#
loop_
_entity_poly.entity_id
_entity_poly.type
_entity_poly.pdbx_seq_one_letter_code
_entity_poly.pdbx_strand_id
1 'polypeptide(L)'
;MGSSLIGKSSQRVIEAFTIGIIAGIPEEYLFRGIVLGSLLKNLKFKNQSRRIIVSIIIASLLFSLYHFGNIRYDGFQSVFLQMIQTFGMGFLLATAYVRYASILIPILLHFSINFGVTLVSGTSTSTASSHLSFAILLIDALIVAAFYIIIGMLLLRNHLKNNPLIKKLDLD
;
A
#
# COMPACT_ATOMS: atom_id res chain seq x y z
N MET A 1 9.46 39.41 4.07
CA MET A 1 8.36 38.63 3.44
C MET A 1 8.80 37.22 3.02
N GLY A 2 9.74 36.56 3.71
CA GLY A 2 10.27 35.22 3.36
C GLY A 2 10.05 34.13 4.42
N SER A 3 9.51 34.47 5.60
CA SER A 3 9.26 33.54 6.70
C SER A 3 8.00 32.67 6.52
N SER A 4 7.05 33.08 5.67
CA SER A 4 5.79 32.36 5.45
C SER A 4 5.90 31.14 4.53
N LEU A 5 6.89 31.14 3.62
CA LEU A 5 7.12 30.03 2.68
C LEU A 5 7.98 28.93 3.30
N ILE A 6 9.02 29.31 4.06
CA ILE A 6 9.89 28.36 4.77
C ILE A 6 9.10 27.63 5.87
N GLY A 7 8.27 28.36 6.64
CA GLY A 7 7.43 27.75 7.68
C GLY A 7 6.44 26.71 7.13
N LYS A 8 5.83 26.97 5.97
CA LYS A 8 4.93 26.01 5.29
C LYS A 8 5.68 24.80 4.72
N SER A 9 6.90 24.97 4.23
CA SER A 9 7.73 23.87 3.74
C SER A 9 8.17 22.93 4.86
N SER A 10 8.66 23.48 5.98
CA SER A 10 9.06 22.69 7.14
C SER A 10 7.88 21.93 7.76
N GLN A 11 6.69 22.53 7.80
CA GLN A 11 5.48 21.86 8.27
C GLN A 11 5.10 20.65 7.41
N ARG A 12 5.15 20.77 6.07
CA ARG A 12 4.85 19.66 5.16
C ARG A 12 5.81 18.48 5.31
N VAL A 13 7.09 18.76 5.55
CA VAL A 13 8.10 17.71 5.80
C VAL A 13 7.79 16.95 7.09
N ILE A 14 7.41 17.67 8.15
CA ILE A 14 7.03 17.06 9.43
C ILE A 14 5.77 16.20 9.26
N GLU A 15 4.73 16.74 8.62
CA GLU A 15 3.48 16.02 8.34
C GLU A 15 3.73 14.74 7.52
N ALA A 16 4.52 14.85 6.45
CA ALA A 16 4.88 13.71 5.59
C ALA A 16 5.65 12.63 6.36
N PHE A 17 6.58 13.03 7.24
CA PHE A 17 7.33 12.11 8.07
C PHE A 17 6.42 11.41 9.10
N THR A 18 5.56 12.17 9.78
CA THR A 18 4.62 11.66 10.77
C THR A 18 3.65 10.66 10.16
N ILE A 19 3.00 11.01 9.05
CA ILE A 19 2.06 10.11 8.35
C ILE A 19 2.79 8.87 7.83
N GLY A 20 3.99 9.04 7.25
CA GLY A 20 4.78 7.93 6.76
C GLY A 20 5.07 6.88 7.83
N ILE A 21 5.38 7.30 9.07
CA ILE A 21 5.67 6.38 10.19
C ILE A 21 4.39 5.80 10.77
N ILE A 22 3.40 6.64 11.09
CA ILE A 22 2.19 6.24 11.81
C ILE A 22 1.33 5.29 10.96
N ALA A 23 1.27 5.51 9.66
CA ALA A 23 0.59 4.56 8.76
C ALA A 23 1.50 3.35 8.48
N GLY A 24 2.76 3.59 8.10
CA GLY A 24 3.63 2.54 7.58
C GLY A 24 3.88 1.40 8.57
N ILE A 25 4.24 1.68 9.82
CA ILE A 25 4.64 0.59 10.74
C ILE A 25 3.45 -0.29 11.16
N PRO A 26 2.35 0.26 11.72
CA PRO A 26 1.24 -0.55 12.20
C PRO A 26 0.53 -1.29 11.09
N GLU A 27 0.30 -0.64 9.94
CA GLU A 27 -0.39 -1.24 8.81
C GLU A 27 0.43 -2.38 8.20
N GLU A 28 1.74 -2.21 8.03
CA GLU A 28 2.58 -3.31 7.53
C GLU A 28 2.65 -4.48 8.52
N TYR A 29 2.71 -4.20 9.83
CA TYR A 29 2.67 -5.26 10.84
C TYR A 29 1.38 -6.08 10.76
N LEU A 30 0.23 -5.40 10.70
CA LEU A 30 -1.06 -6.06 10.60
C LEU A 30 -1.23 -6.81 9.28
N PHE A 31 -1.04 -6.16 8.14
CA PHE A 31 -1.42 -6.74 6.86
C PHE A 31 -0.36 -7.68 6.28
N ARG A 32 0.93 -7.43 6.49
CA ARG A 32 2.02 -8.26 5.93
C ARG A 32 2.48 -9.29 6.96
N GLY A 33 2.69 -8.86 8.20
CA GLY A 33 3.07 -9.75 9.30
C GLY A 33 1.98 -10.75 9.64
N ILE A 34 0.80 -10.25 10.05
CA ILE A 34 -0.28 -11.08 10.58
C ILE A 34 -1.16 -11.66 9.46
N VAL A 35 -1.81 -10.81 8.67
CA VAL A 35 -2.82 -11.25 7.68
C VAL A 35 -2.18 -12.11 6.59
N LEU A 36 -1.20 -11.57 5.84
CA LEU A 36 -0.53 -12.29 4.76
C LEU A 36 0.24 -13.52 5.28
N GLY A 37 0.94 -13.38 6.42
CA GLY A 37 1.59 -14.51 7.08
C GLY A 37 0.62 -15.64 7.43
N SER A 38 -0.56 -15.31 7.97
CA SER A 38 -1.61 -16.28 8.27
C SER A 38 -2.19 -16.93 7.01
N LEU A 39 -2.47 -16.14 5.96
CA LEU A 39 -2.99 -16.66 4.69
C LEU A 39 -2.02 -17.67 4.07
N LEU A 40 -0.72 -17.37 4.07
CA LEU A 40 0.31 -18.28 3.55
C LEU A 40 0.37 -19.60 4.33
N LYS A 41 0.20 -19.57 5.66
CA LYS A 41 0.22 -20.76 6.52
C LYS A 41 -1.04 -21.63 6.38
N ASN A 42 -2.20 -20.97 6.28
CA ASN A 42 -3.49 -21.62 6.44
C ASN A 42 -4.16 -22.00 5.11
N LEU A 43 -3.89 -21.30 4.01
CA LEU A 43 -4.45 -21.65 2.70
C LEU A 43 -3.79 -22.92 2.13
N LYS A 44 -4.60 -23.97 1.95
CA LYS A 44 -4.15 -25.30 1.52
C LYS A 44 -4.20 -25.49 0.00
N PHE A 45 -3.42 -24.69 -0.75
CA PHE A 45 -3.23 -24.93 -2.18
C PHE A 45 -2.04 -25.88 -2.43
N LYS A 46 -2.24 -26.92 -3.24
CA LYS A 46 -1.17 -27.83 -3.67
C LYS A 46 -0.05 -27.13 -4.45
N ASN A 47 -0.40 -26.08 -5.20
CA ASN A 47 0.55 -25.29 -5.97
C ASN A 47 0.99 -24.07 -5.13
N GLN A 48 2.27 -24.02 -4.76
CA GLN A 48 2.85 -22.92 -3.98
C GLN A 48 2.66 -21.55 -4.64
N SER A 49 2.90 -21.44 -5.94
CA SER A 49 2.71 -20.18 -6.67
C SER A 49 1.27 -19.67 -6.54
N ARG A 50 0.30 -20.57 -6.67
CA ARG A 50 -1.12 -20.26 -6.47
C ARG A 50 -1.41 -19.83 -5.03
N ARG A 51 -0.84 -20.52 -4.04
CA ARG A 51 -0.95 -20.15 -2.62
C ARG A 51 -0.48 -18.71 -2.39
N ILE A 52 0.71 -18.38 -2.90
CA ILE A 52 1.32 -17.06 -2.77
C ILE A 52 0.45 -16.00 -3.44
N ILE A 53 0.09 -16.18 -4.71
CA ILE A 53 -0.67 -15.19 -5.48
C ILE A 53 -2.03 -14.92 -4.84
N VAL A 54 -2.76 -15.96 -4.45
CA VAL A 54 -4.07 -15.81 -3.79
C VAL A 54 -3.93 -15.11 -2.44
N SER A 55 -2.91 -15.45 -1.65
CA SER A 55 -2.66 -14.79 -0.36
C SER A 55 -2.36 -13.30 -0.53
N ILE A 56 -1.55 -12.94 -1.55
CA ILE A 56 -1.26 -11.54 -1.88
C ILE A 56 -2.54 -10.80 -2.26
N ILE A 57 -3.39 -11.36 -3.12
CA ILE A 57 -4.64 -10.72 -3.56
C ILE A 57 -5.58 -10.49 -2.37
N ILE A 58 -5.80 -11.50 -1.52
CA ILE A 58 -6.68 -11.40 -0.36
C ILE A 58 -6.14 -10.36 0.64
N ALA A 59 -4.85 -10.41 0.96
CA ALA A 59 -4.23 -9.45 1.87
C ALA A 59 -4.35 -8.00 1.34
N SER A 60 -4.16 -7.81 0.03
CA SER A 60 -4.27 -6.49 -0.61
C SER A 60 -5.71 -5.97 -0.63
N LEU A 61 -6.69 -6.86 -0.81
CA LEU A 61 -8.10 -6.52 -0.71
C LEU A 61 -8.48 -6.10 0.70
N LEU A 62 -8.04 -6.83 1.72
CA LEU A 62 -8.29 -6.48 3.12
C LEU A 62 -7.63 -5.16 3.52
N PHE A 63 -6.41 -4.90 3.03
CA PHE A 63 -5.71 -3.63 3.21
C PHE A 63 -6.48 -2.46 2.56
N SER A 64 -6.99 -2.64 1.35
CA SER A 64 -7.85 -1.65 0.69
C SER A 64 -9.15 -1.40 1.46
N LEU A 65 -9.84 -2.47 1.89
CA LEU A 65 -11.08 -2.38 2.66
C LEU A 65 -10.92 -1.68 4.01
N TYR A 66 -9.74 -1.79 4.65
CA TYR A 66 -9.44 -1.07 5.89
C TYR A 66 -9.56 0.45 5.73
N HIS A 67 -9.23 0.99 4.56
CA HIS A 67 -9.33 2.41 4.25
C HIS A 67 -10.78 2.90 4.11
N PHE A 68 -11.75 1.99 4.01
CA PHE A 68 -13.17 2.36 4.04
C PHE A 68 -13.54 3.11 5.34
N GLY A 69 -12.81 2.89 6.44
CA GLY A 69 -12.98 3.62 7.69
C GLY A 69 -12.80 5.14 7.58
N ASN A 70 -12.13 5.63 6.54
CA ASN A 70 -11.92 7.06 6.28
C ASN A 70 -13.17 7.77 5.76
N ILE A 71 -14.24 7.03 5.42
CA ILE A 71 -15.44 7.59 4.78
C ILE A 71 -16.06 8.75 5.57
N ARG A 72 -15.94 8.72 6.90
CA ARG A 72 -16.44 9.76 7.80
C ARG A 72 -15.72 11.10 7.63
N TYR A 73 -14.43 11.07 7.26
CA TYR A 73 -13.58 12.25 7.16
C TYR A 73 -13.44 12.74 5.72
N ASP A 74 -13.31 11.82 4.77
CA ASP A 74 -12.93 12.15 3.39
C ASP A 74 -14.10 12.03 2.38
N GLY A 75 -15.22 11.42 2.81
CA GLY A 75 -16.39 11.19 1.98
C GLY A 75 -16.26 9.98 1.03
N PHE A 76 -17.39 9.44 0.60
CA PHE A 76 -17.45 8.19 -0.15
C PHE A 76 -16.63 8.20 -1.45
N GLN A 77 -16.72 9.27 -2.25
CA GLN A 77 -16.04 9.33 -3.54
C GLN A 77 -14.51 9.31 -3.38
N SER A 78 -13.97 10.11 -2.46
CA SER A 78 -12.51 10.13 -2.20
C SER A 78 -12.04 8.77 -1.67
N VAL A 79 -12.78 8.19 -0.73
CA VAL A 79 -12.43 6.87 -0.16
C VAL A 79 -12.53 5.76 -1.19
N PHE A 80 -13.51 5.80 -2.10
CA PHE A 80 -13.60 4.82 -3.18
C PHE A 80 -12.36 4.87 -4.09
N LEU A 81 -11.90 6.07 -4.46
CA LEU A 81 -10.67 6.25 -5.23
C LEU A 81 -9.42 5.82 -4.45
N GLN A 82 -9.37 6.17 -3.15
CA GLN A 82 -8.31 5.73 -2.23
C GLN A 82 -8.25 4.20 -2.14
N MET A 83 -9.39 3.51 -2.08
CA MET A 83 -9.45 2.06 -2.03
C MET A 83 -8.85 1.41 -3.29
N ILE A 84 -9.10 1.98 -4.47
CA ILE A 84 -8.50 1.48 -5.73
C ILE A 84 -6.97 1.61 -5.68
N GLN A 85 -6.48 2.79 -5.31
CA GLN A 85 -5.03 3.05 -5.22
C GLN A 85 -4.35 2.18 -4.16
N THR A 86 -4.95 2.08 -2.97
CA THR A 86 -4.43 1.29 -1.84
C THR A 86 -4.52 -0.20 -2.11
N PHE A 87 -5.44 -0.70 -2.95
CA PHE A 87 -5.40 -2.09 -3.40
C PHE A 87 -4.13 -2.37 -4.22
N GLY A 88 -3.81 -1.51 -5.18
CA GLY A 88 -2.59 -1.66 -5.99
C GLY A 88 -1.31 -1.54 -5.16
N MET A 89 -1.24 -0.53 -4.29
CA MET A 89 -0.14 -0.36 -3.33
C MET A 89 -0.04 -1.58 -2.39
N GLY A 90 -1.19 -2.07 -1.93
CA GLY A 90 -1.37 -3.30 -1.16
C GLY A 90 -0.62 -4.47 -1.78
N PHE A 91 -0.84 -4.66 -3.09
CA PHE A 91 -0.25 -5.72 -3.90
C PHE A 91 1.27 -5.59 -4.00
N LEU A 92 1.78 -4.38 -4.28
CA LEU A 92 3.22 -4.12 -4.36
C LEU A 92 3.93 -4.45 -3.04
N LEU A 93 3.39 -3.97 -1.93
CA LEU A 93 3.97 -4.14 -0.59
C LEU A 93 3.90 -5.61 -0.12
N ALA A 94 2.76 -6.28 -0.35
CA ALA A 94 2.63 -7.71 -0.11
C ALA A 94 3.65 -8.53 -0.92
N THR A 95 3.86 -8.14 -2.19
CA THR A 95 4.86 -8.76 -3.04
C THR A 95 6.28 -8.50 -2.56
N ALA A 96 6.60 -7.27 -2.12
CA ALA A 96 7.89 -6.95 -1.55
C ALA A 96 8.19 -7.80 -0.31
N TYR A 97 7.20 -7.98 0.58
CA TYR A 97 7.34 -8.87 1.73
C TYR A 97 7.65 -10.31 1.32
N VAL A 98 6.88 -10.86 0.38
CA VAL A 98 7.08 -12.21 -0.17
C VAL A 98 8.44 -12.35 -0.86
N ARG A 99 8.88 -11.32 -1.59
CA ARG A 99 10.14 -11.34 -2.36
C ARG A 99 11.37 -11.32 -1.45
N TYR A 100 11.35 -10.50 -0.41
CA TYR A 100 12.52 -10.21 0.41
C TYR A 100 12.49 -10.89 1.80
N ALA A 101 11.37 -11.53 2.18
CA ALA A 101 11.19 -12.19 3.48
C ALA A 101 11.48 -11.27 4.68
N SER A 102 11.29 -9.97 4.50
CA SER A 102 11.61 -8.92 5.45
C SER A 102 10.47 -7.92 5.51
N ILE A 103 9.95 -7.67 6.71
CA ILE A 103 8.91 -6.67 6.95
C ILE A 103 9.43 -5.24 6.88
N LEU A 104 10.75 -5.06 7.02
CA LEU A 104 11.37 -3.74 6.91
C LEU A 104 11.22 -3.16 5.49
N ILE A 105 11.29 -4.01 4.45
CA ILE A 105 11.17 -3.56 3.06
C ILE A 105 9.80 -2.93 2.77
N PRO A 106 8.65 -3.58 3.03
CA PRO A 106 7.37 -2.93 2.83
C PRO A 106 7.17 -1.73 3.76
N ILE A 107 7.71 -1.70 4.99
CA ILE A 107 7.64 -0.52 5.85
C ILE A 107 8.33 0.68 5.18
N LEU A 108 9.55 0.50 4.68
CA LEU A 108 10.30 1.58 4.03
C LEU A 108 9.63 2.02 2.72
N LEU A 109 9.10 1.09 1.94
CA LEU A 109 8.35 1.42 0.71
C LEU A 109 7.06 2.19 1.03
N HIS A 110 6.27 1.73 1.99
CA HIS A 110 5.04 2.41 2.42
C HIS A 110 5.36 3.81 2.94
N PHE A 111 6.33 3.94 3.84
CA PHE A 111 6.83 5.22 4.33
C PHE A 111 7.19 6.14 3.17
N SER A 112 7.94 5.65 2.18
CA SER A 112 8.42 6.46 1.05
C SER A 112 7.27 6.96 0.16
N ILE A 113 6.27 6.10 -0.08
CA ILE A 113 5.08 6.47 -0.86
C ILE A 113 4.28 7.53 -0.13
N ASN A 114 3.93 7.31 1.15
CA ASN A 114 3.15 8.28 1.92
C ASN A 114 3.91 9.59 2.11
N PHE A 115 5.21 9.52 2.40
CA PHE A 115 6.04 10.70 2.52
C PHE A 115 6.03 11.53 1.22
N GLY A 116 6.24 10.89 0.07
CA GLY A 116 6.22 11.56 -1.23
C GLY A 116 4.85 12.18 -1.55
N VAL A 117 3.76 11.42 -1.36
CA VAL A 117 2.39 11.90 -1.60
C VAL A 117 2.06 13.07 -0.68
N THR A 118 2.32 12.97 0.63
CA THR A 118 2.04 14.06 1.57
C THR A 118 2.92 15.29 1.31
N LEU A 119 4.17 15.11 0.89
CA LEU A 119 5.05 16.23 0.56
C LEU A 119 4.51 17.05 -0.64
N VAL A 120 4.01 16.37 -1.67
CA VAL A 120 3.48 16.98 -2.90
C VAL A 120 2.06 17.52 -2.68
N SER A 121 1.18 16.70 -2.11
CA SER A 121 -0.27 16.94 -2.06
C SER A 121 -0.77 17.48 -0.71
N GLY A 122 0.05 17.44 0.34
CA GLY A 122 -0.37 17.74 1.71
C GLY A 122 -1.15 16.59 2.36
N THR A 123 -1.74 16.86 3.53
CA THR A 123 -2.46 15.86 4.34
C THR A 123 -3.94 15.73 3.99
N SER A 124 -4.48 16.64 3.17
CA SER A 124 -5.88 16.64 2.77
C SER A 124 -6.09 15.85 1.49
N THR A 125 -6.69 14.67 1.61
CA THR A 125 -7.17 13.80 0.51
C THR A 125 -8.56 14.22 0.00
N SER A 126 -9.10 15.34 0.47
CA SER A 126 -10.43 15.81 0.10
C SER A 126 -10.46 16.26 -1.36
N THR A 127 -11.04 15.42 -2.21
CA THR A 127 -11.42 15.75 -3.61
C THR A 127 -12.44 16.91 -3.68
N ALA A 128 -12.96 17.35 -2.53
CA ALA A 128 -13.86 18.49 -2.41
C ALA A 128 -13.30 19.80 -2.99
N SER A 129 -11.99 19.88 -3.24
CA SER A 129 -11.31 21.06 -3.80
C SER A 129 -10.80 20.88 -5.24
N SER A 130 -10.95 19.71 -5.86
CA SER A 130 -10.50 19.51 -7.23
C SER A 130 -11.58 19.91 -8.24
N HIS A 131 -11.27 20.84 -9.15
CA HIS A 131 -12.12 21.14 -10.32
C HIS A 131 -12.16 20.00 -11.36
N LEU A 132 -11.45 18.89 -11.11
CA LEU A 132 -11.37 17.75 -11.99
C LEU A 132 -12.63 16.89 -11.87
N SER A 133 -13.10 16.34 -12.98
CA SER A 133 -14.25 15.44 -12.96
C SER A 133 -13.90 14.11 -12.28
N PHE A 134 -14.88 13.49 -11.64
CA PHE A 134 -14.72 12.17 -11.02
C PHE A 134 -14.18 11.11 -12.00
N ALA A 135 -14.56 11.19 -13.28
CA ALA A 135 -14.07 10.29 -14.31
C ALA A 135 -12.54 10.36 -14.48
N ILE A 136 -11.96 11.56 -14.45
CA ILE A 136 -10.51 11.73 -14.58
C ILE A 136 -9.81 11.19 -13.32
N LEU A 137 -10.35 11.47 -12.13
CA LEU A 137 -9.80 10.95 -10.88
C LEU A 137 -9.87 9.42 -10.79
N LEU A 138 -10.92 8.82 -11.36
CA LEU A 138 -11.06 7.36 -11.45
C LEU A 138 -10.00 6.75 -12.38
N ILE A 139 -9.76 7.37 -13.54
CA ILE A 139 -8.71 6.93 -14.46
C ILE A 139 -7.34 7.01 -13.80
N ASP A 140 -7.05 8.12 -13.10
CA ASP A 140 -5.81 8.28 -12.34
C ASP A 140 -5.64 7.19 -11.29
N ALA A 141 -6.66 6.95 -10.46
CA ALA A 141 -6.64 5.91 -9.43
C ALA A 141 -6.36 4.52 -10.02
N LEU A 142 -6.97 4.20 -11.17
CA LEU A 142 -6.77 2.94 -11.89
C LEU A 142 -5.35 2.82 -12.47
N ILE A 143 -4.79 3.90 -13.02
CA ILE A 143 -3.41 3.93 -13.55
C ILE A 143 -2.42 3.70 -12.42
N VAL A 144 -2.58 4.41 -11.29
CA VAL A 144 -1.72 4.25 -10.11
C VAL A 144 -1.80 2.83 -9.57
N ALA A 145 -3.00 2.27 -9.45
CA ALA A 145 -3.18 0.90 -9.00
C ALA A 145 -2.52 -0.12 -9.95
N ALA A 146 -2.73 0.04 -11.27
CA ALA A 146 -2.13 -0.81 -12.29
C ALA A 146 -0.60 -0.73 -12.27
N PHE A 147 -0.04 0.48 -12.12
CA PHE A 147 1.40 0.69 -11.99
C PHE A 147 1.98 -0.13 -10.83
N TYR A 148 1.39 -0.03 -9.63
CA TYR A 148 1.85 -0.81 -8.48
C TYR A 148 1.73 -2.32 -8.69
N ILE A 149 0.63 -2.79 -9.29
CA ILE A 149 0.43 -4.21 -9.59
C ILE A 149 1.48 -4.71 -10.59
N ILE A 150 1.76 -3.95 -11.65
CA ILE A 150 2.78 -4.31 -12.64
C ILE A 150 4.15 -4.43 -11.99
N ILE A 151 4.57 -3.43 -11.21
CA ILE A 151 5.84 -3.49 -10.49
C ILE A 151 5.88 -4.69 -9.53
N GLY A 152 4.79 -4.94 -8.80
CA GLY A 152 4.66 -6.14 -7.97
C GLY A 152 4.87 -7.43 -8.77
N MET A 153 4.13 -7.61 -9.87
CA MET A 153 4.28 -8.80 -10.73
C MET A 153 5.71 -8.98 -11.24
N LEU A 154 6.38 -7.89 -11.63
CA LEU A 154 7.77 -7.93 -12.07
C LEU A 154 8.72 -8.39 -10.95
N LEU A 155 8.53 -7.91 -9.72
CA LEU A 155 9.29 -8.36 -8.55
C LEU A 155 9.08 -9.86 -8.25
N LEU A 156 7.88 -10.37 -8.52
CA LEU A 156 7.48 -11.75 -8.20
C LEU A 156 7.85 -12.78 -9.29
N ARG A 157 8.04 -12.35 -10.55
CA ARG A 157 8.13 -13.19 -11.77
C ARG A 157 9.03 -14.43 -11.65
N ASN A 158 10.12 -14.33 -10.88
CA ASN A 158 11.10 -15.42 -10.73
C ASN A 158 11.23 -15.96 -9.28
N HIS A 159 10.33 -15.59 -8.37
CA HIS A 159 10.46 -15.86 -6.94
C HIS A 159 9.31 -16.66 -6.33
N LEU A 160 8.50 -17.32 -7.17
CA LEU A 160 7.35 -18.11 -6.72
C LEU A 160 7.70 -19.55 -6.31
N LYS A 161 8.59 -20.23 -7.05
CA LYS A 161 8.91 -21.65 -6.82
C LYS A 161 9.88 -21.88 -5.65
N ASN A 162 10.88 -21.00 -5.49
CA ASN A 162 11.89 -21.08 -4.42
C ASN A 162 11.83 -19.82 -3.56
N ASN A 163 10.67 -19.57 -2.97
CA ASN A 163 10.42 -18.30 -2.28
C ASN A 163 11.09 -18.28 -0.88
N PRO A 164 11.90 -17.24 -0.55
CA PRO A 164 12.61 -17.19 0.72
C PRO A 164 11.68 -17.05 1.94
N LEU A 165 10.50 -16.44 1.78
CA LEU A 165 9.54 -16.30 2.87
C LEU A 165 8.87 -17.64 3.20
N ILE A 166 8.57 -18.47 2.19
CA ILE A 166 8.01 -19.81 2.41
C ILE A 166 8.99 -20.66 3.23
N LYS A 167 10.28 -20.64 2.88
CA LYS A 167 11.35 -21.28 3.65
C LYS A 167 11.43 -20.77 5.09
N LYS A 168 11.42 -19.45 5.25
CA LYS A 168 11.49 -18.80 6.58
C LYS A 168 10.30 -19.14 7.48
N LEU A 169 9.16 -19.48 6.89
CA LEU A 169 7.94 -19.85 7.60
C LEU A 169 7.75 -21.37 7.73
N ASP A 170 8.71 -22.18 7.27
CA ASP A 170 8.67 -23.65 7.24
C ASP A 170 7.41 -24.19 6.53
N LEU A 171 7.14 -23.68 5.31
CA LEU A 171 5.92 -23.97 4.54
C LEU A 171 6.15 -24.74 3.22
N ASP A 172 7.36 -25.25 3.01
CA ASP A 172 7.75 -26.07 1.85
C ASP A 172 7.09 -27.48 1.87
#